data_AF-A0A7C5U396-F1
#
_entry.id   AF-A0A7C5U396-F1
#
_cell.length_a   1.000
_cell.length_b   1.000
_cell.length_c   1.000
_cell.angle_alpha   90.00
_cell.angle_beta   90.00
_cell.angle_gamma   90.00
#
_symmetry.space_group_name_H-M   'P 1'
#
loop_
_entity.id
_entity.type
_entity.pdbx_description
1 polymer ?
#
loop_
_entity_poly.entity_id
_entity_poly.type
_entity_poly.pdbx_seq_one_letter_code
_entity_poly.pdbx_strand_id
1 'polypeptide(L)'
;MSILHYRARYRGLVHPVKLGVLKLYLLLVPSLAVYVALSLYTPVVSSQYIELVELDKPIEVNAFKRLVPLTTDYTHATSKLQVATHRIHPEEGSVYFTSGRSVYSWIIEPSGFWNEITKSPIGLVLVYGNTYPLQVEVVLKETTWGLKNTRFR
;
A
#
# COMPACT_ATOMS: atom_id res chain seq x y z
N MET A 1 65.38 7.90 -35.88
CA MET A 1 65.35 6.86 -34.83
C MET A 1 65.65 7.52 -33.49
N SER A 2 64.67 7.63 -32.59
CA SER A 2 64.82 7.69 -31.12
C SER A 2 63.46 7.96 -30.48
N ILE A 3 62.79 6.87 -30.10
CA ILE A 3 61.61 6.87 -29.23
C ILE A 3 62.15 6.70 -27.81
N LEU A 4 62.10 7.75 -26.99
CA LEU A 4 62.42 7.62 -25.56
C LEU A 4 61.44 8.42 -24.70
N HIS A 5 60.42 7.68 -24.28
CA HIS A 5 59.92 7.64 -22.90
C HIS A 5 59.27 8.90 -22.31
N TYR A 6 58.09 9.24 -22.82
CA TYR A 6 57.07 10.00 -22.08
C TYR A 6 56.36 9.07 -21.07
N ARG A 7 57.02 8.72 -19.96
CA ARG A 7 56.34 8.01 -18.84
C ARG A 7 55.61 9.03 -17.98
N ALA A 8 54.37 9.29 -18.38
CA ALA A 8 53.43 10.17 -17.70
C ALA A 8 53.11 9.70 -16.28
N ARG A 9 53.42 10.62 -15.37
CA ARG A 9 52.93 10.84 -14.00
C ARG A 9 51.41 10.58 -13.85
N TYR A 10 50.98 9.33 -13.62
CA TYR A 10 49.60 8.96 -13.25
C TYR A 10 49.56 8.06 -12.00
N ARG A 11 50.14 8.50 -10.87
CA ARG A 11 50.05 7.79 -9.57
C ARG A 11 49.26 8.54 -8.48
N GLY A 12 48.63 9.67 -8.80
CA GLY A 12 47.97 10.54 -7.81
C GLY A 12 46.43 10.51 -7.76
N LEU A 13 45.74 10.00 -8.80
CA LEU A 13 44.28 10.22 -8.95
C LEU A 13 43.38 9.07 -8.47
N VAL A 14 43.94 7.91 -8.12
CA VAL A 14 43.14 6.71 -7.77
C VAL A 14 42.77 6.67 -6.28
N HIS A 15 43.47 7.43 -5.44
CA HIS A 15 43.25 7.43 -3.99
C HIS A 15 42.04 8.26 -3.48
N PRO A 16 41.71 9.46 -4.02
CA PRO A 16 40.62 10.27 -3.44
C PRO A 16 39.23 9.70 -3.74
N VAL A 17 39.05 9.04 -4.89
CA VAL A 17 37.76 8.44 -5.29
C VAL A 17 37.40 7.26 -4.38
N LYS A 18 38.36 6.37 -4.07
CA LYS A 18 38.13 5.24 -3.17
C LYS A 18 37.80 5.68 -1.74
N LEU A 19 38.41 6.78 -1.28
CA LEU A 19 38.14 7.34 0.05
C LEU A 19 36.74 7.99 0.12
N GLY A 20 36.31 8.66 -0.95
CA GLY A 20 34.97 9.25 -1.06
C GLY A 20 33.87 8.20 -1.06
N VAL A 21 34.04 7.12 -1.83
CA VAL A 21 33.09 6.00 -1.85
C VAL A 21 33.04 5.30 -0.49
N LEU A 22 34.18 5.09 0.17
CA LEU A 22 34.22 4.49 1.52
C LEU A 22 33.49 5.36 2.55
N LYS A 23 33.67 6.68 2.53
CA LYS A 23 32.95 7.61 3.40
C LYS A 23 31.43 7.61 3.14
N LEU A 24 31.03 7.50 1.87
CA LEU A 24 29.62 7.41 1.49
C LEU A 24 28.98 6.12 2.03
N TYR A 25 29.66 4.98 1.91
CA TYR A 25 29.21 3.70 2.49
C TYR A 25 29.12 3.75 4.02
N LEU A 26 30.11 4.38 4.68
CA LEU A 26 30.12 4.56 6.13
C LEU A 26 28.97 5.43 6.65
N LEU A 27 28.40 6.31 5.83
CA LEU A 27 27.24 7.12 6.19
C LEU A 27 25.92 6.43 5.81
N LEU A 28 25.86 5.79 4.64
CA LEU A 28 24.64 5.15 4.14
C LEU A 28 24.21 3.96 4.99
N VAL A 29 25.15 3.07 5.36
CA VAL A 29 24.83 1.86 6.11
C VAL A 29 24.18 2.15 7.48
N PRO A 30 24.73 3.03 8.35
CA PRO A 30 24.08 3.36 9.61
C PRO A 30 22.78 4.14 9.41
N SER A 31 22.70 5.03 8.42
CA SER A 31 21.44 5.75 8.14
C SER A 31 20.30 4.79 7.72
N LEU A 32 20.63 3.78 6.91
CA LEU A 32 19.69 2.74 6.50
C LEU A 32 19.29 1.86 7.69
N ALA A 33 20.24 1.49 8.56
CA ALA A 33 19.95 0.71 9.76
C ALA A 33 19.03 1.46 10.73
N VAL A 34 19.24 2.77 10.93
CA VAL A 34 18.37 3.63 11.74
C VAL A 34 16.97 3.75 11.11
N TYR A 35 16.88 3.94 9.79
CA TYR A 35 15.61 3.98 9.08
C TYR A 35 14.82 2.68 9.23
N VAL A 36 15.48 1.53 9.02
CA VAL A 36 14.85 0.22 9.21
C VAL A 36 14.37 0.04 10.66
N ALA A 37 15.19 0.39 11.65
CA ALA A 37 14.80 0.30 13.06
C ALA A 37 13.58 1.19 13.39
N LEU A 38 13.55 2.44 12.93
CA LEU A 38 12.41 3.35 13.12
C LEU A 38 11.15 2.86 12.41
N SER A 39 11.28 2.31 11.20
CA SER A 39 10.15 1.75 10.45
C SER A 39 9.53 0.52 11.11
N LEU A 40 10.31 -0.25 11.88
CA LEU A 40 9.84 -1.41 12.63
C LEU A 40 9.22 -1.03 13.99
N TYR A 41 9.65 0.08 14.61
CA TYR A 41 9.11 0.56 15.90
C TYR A 41 7.83 1.40 15.77
N THR A 42 7.69 2.16 14.68
CA THR A 42 6.50 2.98 14.41
C THR A 42 5.16 2.24 14.47
N PRO A 43 5.00 1.00 13.93
CA PRO A 43 3.73 0.29 14.08
C PRO A 43 3.42 -0.11 15.53
N VAL A 44 4.43 -0.38 16.36
CA VAL A 44 4.24 -0.84 17.76
C VAL A 44 3.72 0.27 18.67
N VAL A 45 4.10 1.52 18.43
CA VAL A 45 3.58 2.67 19.20
C VAL A 45 2.15 3.01 18.77
N SER A 46 1.81 2.82 17.50
CA SER A 46 0.45 3.10 17.00
C SER A 46 -0.62 2.17 17.60
N SER A 47 -0.27 0.93 17.94
CA SER A 47 -1.19 -0.02 18.57
C SER A 47 -1.44 0.25 20.06
N GLN A 48 -0.63 1.09 20.72
CA GLN A 48 -0.78 1.40 22.15
C GLN A 48 -1.94 2.36 22.45
N TYR A 49 -2.54 2.97 21.43
CA TYR A 49 -3.65 3.92 21.56
C TYR A 49 -4.99 3.37 21.05
N ILE A 50 -5.11 2.04 20.91
CA ILE A 50 -6.40 1.42 20.59
C ILE A 50 -7.15 1.26 21.92
N GLU A 51 -8.08 2.17 22.19
CA GLU A 51 -9.06 2.00 23.27
C GLU A 51 -9.96 0.81 22.92
N LEU A 52 -9.71 -0.33 23.55
CA LEU A 52 -10.63 -1.46 23.54
C LEU A 52 -11.81 -1.09 24.44
N VAL A 53 -12.86 -0.58 23.82
CA VAL A 53 -14.16 -0.40 24.48
C VAL A 53 -14.86 -1.75 24.47
N GLU A 54 -14.77 -2.47 25.60
CA GLU A 54 -15.66 -3.61 25.84
C GLU A 54 -17.09 -3.09 25.95
N LEU A 55 -17.97 -3.67 25.15
CA LEU A 55 -19.38 -3.34 25.16
C LEU A 55 -20.04 -4.13 26.30
N ASP A 56 -20.64 -3.44 27.27
CA ASP A 56 -21.33 -4.05 28.42
C ASP A 56 -22.46 -5.02 28.02
N LYS A 57 -22.89 -4.96 26.76
CA LYS A 57 -23.98 -5.75 26.20
C LYS A 57 -23.60 -6.14 24.78
N PRO A 58 -23.91 -7.36 24.33
CA PRO A 58 -23.83 -7.69 22.91
C PRO A 58 -24.64 -6.65 22.12
N ILE A 59 -24.04 -6.07 21.08
CA ILE A 59 -24.83 -5.27 20.14
C ILE A 59 -25.80 -6.25 19.48
N GLU A 60 -27.09 -6.10 19.75
CA GLU A 60 -28.13 -6.82 19.03
C GLU A 60 -28.11 -6.37 17.57
N VAL A 61 -27.43 -7.14 16.74
CA VAL A 61 -27.44 -6.95 15.29
C VAL A 61 -28.70 -7.60 14.71
N ASN A 62 -29.88 -7.09 15.11
CA ASN A 62 -31.21 -7.67 14.83
C ASN A 62 -31.56 -7.81 13.33
N ALA A 63 -30.68 -7.39 12.42
CA ALA A 63 -30.86 -7.49 10.96
C ALA A 63 -29.76 -8.28 10.24
N PHE A 64 -28.72 -8.75 10.94
CA PHE A 64 -27.69 -9.59 10.32
C PHE A 64 -28.20 -11.00 10.15
N LYS A 65 -28.66 -11.30 8.93
CA LYS A 65 -29.03 -12.69 8.57
C LYS A 65 -27.82 -13.62 8.55
N ARG A 66 -26.61 -13.09 8.30
CA ARG A 66 -25.37 -13.87 8.18
C ARG A 66 -24.15 -12.95 8.22
N LEU A 67 -23.05 -13.43 8.80
CA LEU A 67 -21.72 -12.86 8.60
C LEU A 67 -21.03 -13.62 7.46
N VAL A 68 -20.67 -12.91 6.39
CA VAL A 68 -19.85 -13.46 5.31
C VAL A 68 -18.39 -13.09 5.60
N PRO A 69 -17.44 -14.04 5.53
CA PRO A 69 -16.03 -13.72 5.72
C PRO A 69 -15.54 -12.70 4.70
N LEU A 70 -14.75 -11.71 5.14
CA LEU A 70 -14.17 -10.67 4.30
C LEU A 70 -13.47 -11.23 3.04
N THR A 71 -12.79 -12.37 3.18
CA THR A 71 -12.10 -13.06 2.07
C THR A 71 -13.05 -13.51 0.97
N THR A 72 -14.28 -13.92 1.34
CA THR A 72 -15.32 -14.32 0.40
C THR A 72 -15.86 -13.09 -0.33
N ASP A 73 -16.19 -12.03 0.41
CA ASP A 73 -16.65 -10.76 -0.17
C ASP A 73 -15.61 -10.17 -1.14
N TYR A 74 -14.34 -10.17 -0.74
CA TYR A 74 -13.22 -9.74 -1.56
C TYR A 74 -13.07 -10.57 -2.85
N THR A 75 -13.21 -11.89 -2.77
CA THR A 75 -13.10 -12.77 -3.94
C THR A 75 -14.20 -12.46 -4.95
N HIS A 76 -15.42 -12.27 -4.46
CA HIS A 76 -16.56 -11.89 -5.29
C HIS A 76 -16.36 -10.48 -5.90
N ALA A 77 -15.93 -9.50 -5.11
CA ALA A 77 -15.61 -8.16 -5.58
C ALA A 77 -14.55 -8.18 -6.71
N THR A 78 -13.45 -8.90 -6.48
CA THR A 78 -12.34 -9.01 -7.44
C THR A 78 -12.79 -9.68 -8.73
N SER A 79 -13.64 -10.71 -8.66
CA SER A 79 -14.17 -11.38 -9.85
C SER A 79 -15.04 -10.49 -10.75
N LYS A 80 -15.60 -9.42 -10.20
CA LYS A 80 -16.43 -8.45 -10.93
C LYS A 80 -15.62 -7.25 -11.45
N LEU A 81 -14.42 -7.04 -10.93
CA LEU A 81 -13.54 -5.97 -11.40
C LEU A 81 -12.88 -6.37 -12.72
N GLN A 82 -13.29 -5.76 -13.82
CA GLN A 82 -12.76 -6.02 -15.17
C GLN A 82 -11.76 -4.96 -15.63
N VAL A 83 -10.97 -4.39 -14.71
CA VAL A 83 -9.98 -3.36 -15.04
C VAL A 83 -8.57 -3.87 -14.79
N ALA A 84 -7.85 -4.19 -15.86
CA ALA A 84 -6.54 -4.84 -15.76
C ALA A 84 -5.47 -4.00 -15.03
N THR A 85 -5.58 -2.67 -15.09
CA THR A 85 -4.59 -1.77 -14.46
C THR A 85 -4.91 -1.41 -13.02
N HIS A 86 -6.05 -1.90 -12.51
CA HIS A 86 -6.52 -1.55 -11.19
C HIS A 86 -6.87 -2.79 -10.39
N ARG A 87 -6.77 -2.69 -9.07
CA ARG A 87 -7.11 -3.74 -8.13
C ARG A 87 -7.78 -3.13 -6.90
N ILE A 88 -8.46 -3.99 -6.17
CA ILE A 88 -8.90 -3.71 -4.81
C ILE A 88 -7.96 -4.45 -3.85
N HIS A 89 -7.76 -3.89 -2.66
CA HIS A 89 -6.82 -4.42 -1.67
C HIS A 89 -7.59 -4.90 -0.43
N PRO A 90 -7.53 -6.18 -0.06
CA PRO A 90 -8.33 -6.71 1.04
C PRO A 90 -8.01 -6.02 2.37
N GLU A 91 -6.76 -5.60 2.57
CA GLU A 91 -6.27 -4.90 3.77
C GLU A 91 -6.79 -3.46 3.91
N GLU A 92 -7.39 -2.89 2.87
CA GLU A 92 -7.84 -1.49 2.81
C GLU A 92 -9.36 -1.35 2.71
N GLY A 93 -10.08 -2.45 2.96
CA GLY A 93 -11.53 -2.46 2.97
C GLY A 93 -12.10 -1.68 4.17
N SER A 94 -13.07 -0.82 3.91
CA SER A 94 -13.92 -0.24 4.95
C SER A 94 -15.21 -1.04 5.08
N VAL A 95 -15.72 -1.16 6.30
CA VAL A 95 -17.02 -1.81 6.56
C VAL A 95 -18.00 -0.76 7.07
N TYR A 96 -19.13 -0.65 6.40
CA TYR A 96 -20.23 0.21 6.81
C TYR A 96 -21.43 -0.63 7.23
N PHE A 97 -22.15 -0.16 8.25
CA PHE A 97 -23.40 -0.75 8.68
C PHE A 97 -24.52 0.22 8.34
N THR A 98 -25.38 -0.13 7.40
CA THR A 98 -26.52 0.71 6.99
C THR A 98 -27.76 -0.13 6.77
N SER A 99 -28.90 0.35 7.26
CA SER A 99 -30.21 -0.27 7.04
C SER A 99 -30.23 -1.78 7.38
N GLY A 100 -29.50 -2.19 8.42
CA GLY A 100 -29.40 -3.59 8.85
C GLY A 100 -28.52 -4.48 7.97
N ARG A 101 -27.63 -3.91 7.16
CA ARG A 101 -26.73 -4.64 6.26
C ARG A 101 -25.27 -4.24 6.52
N SER A 102 -24.33 -5.21 6.44
CA SER A 102 -22.92 -4.89 6.16
C SER A 102 -22.77 -4.49 4.71
N VAL A 103 -22.00 -3.45 4.50
CA VAL A 103 -21.48 -3.07 3.20
C VAL A 103 -19.97 -2.99 3.30
N TYR A 104 -19.29 -3.92 2.65
CA TYR A 104 -17.85 -3.86 2.49
C TYR A 104 -17.54 -2.97 1.30
N SER A 105 -16.59 -2.07 1.46
CA SER A 105 -16.21 -1.09 0.45
C SER A 105 -14.72 -1.10 0.22
N TRP A 106 -14.32 -1.18 -1.05
CA TRP A 106 -12.93 -1.06 -1.47
C TRP A 106 -12.79 0.03 -2.53
N ILE A 107 -11.69 0.76 -2.48
CA ILE A 107 -11.32 1.71 -3.53
C ILE A 107 -10.64 0.92 -4.66
N ILE A 108 -10.99 1.25 -5.91
CA ILE A 108 -10.39 0.65 -7.10
C ILE A 108 -9.12 1.44 -7.43
N GLU A 109 -7.99 0.89 -7.03
CA GLU A 109 -6.69 1.56 -7.05
C GLU A 109 -5.82 1.09 -8.22
N PRO A 110 -4.98 1.95 -8.78
CA PRO A 110 -4.00 1.50 -9.76
C PRO A 110 -3.06 0.47 -9.13
N SER A 111 -2.71 -0.58 -9.86
CA SER A 111 -1.82 -1.63 -9.37
C SER A 111 -0.62 -1.82 -10.28
N GLY A 112 0.55 -1.86 -9.65
CA GLY A 112 1.84 -2.02 -10.31
C GLY A 112 2.52 -0.68 -10.53
N PHE A 113 3.85 -0.69 -10.42
CA PHE A 113 4.71 0.50 -10.38
C PHE A 113 4.34 1.59 -11.39
N TRP A 114 4.22 1.25 -12.68
CA TRP A 114 3.88 2.24 -13.70
C TRP A 114 2.46 2.77 -13.58
N ASN A 115 1.49 1.94 -13.20
CA ASN A 115 0.10 2.36 -13.05
C ASN A 115 -0.06 3.26 -11.82
N GLU A 116 0.62 2.95 -10.72
CA GLU A 116 0.57 3.74 -9.47
C GLU A 116 1.10 5.17 -9.66
N ILE A 117 2.03 5.37 -10.59
CA ILE A 117 2.59 6.69 -10.93
C ILE A 117 1.74 7.43 -11.97
N THR A 118 1.15 6.71 -12.94
CA THR A 118 0.53 7.32 -14.14
C THR A 118 -0.98 7.39 -14.11
N LYS A 119 -1.65 6.55 -13.31
CA LYS A 119 -3.12 6.44 -13.29
C LYS A 119 -3.68 6.91 -11.96
N SER A 120 -4.91 7.39 -12.00
CA SER A 120 -5.67 7.73 -10.80
C SER A 120 -6.53 6.52 -10.39
N PRO A 121 -6.94 6.42 -9.11
CA PRO A 121 -7.99 5.49 -8.71
C PRO A 121 -9.30 5.82 -9.44
N ILE A 122 -10.13 4.81 -9.66
CA ILE A 122 -11.26 4.89 -10.61
C ILE A 122 -12.61 4.50 -9.99
N GLY A 123 -12.73 4.65 -8.67
CA GLY A 123 -14.00 4.51 -7.98
C GLY A 123 -13.93 3.45 -6.89
N LEU A 124 -15.02 2.71 -6.72
CA LEU A 124 -15.20 1.85 -5.56
C LEU A 124 -16.02 0.60 -5.89
N VAL A 125 -15.78 -0.47 -5.12
CA VAL A 125 -16.55 -1.70 -5.14
C VAL A 125 -17.26 -1.85 -3.81
N LEU A 126 -18.57 -2.03 -3.85
CA LEU A 126 -19.42 -2.30 -2.69
C LEU A 126 -19.89 -3.75 -2.73
N VAL A 127 -19.77 -4.45 -1.60
CA VAL A 127 -20.30 -5.80 -1.42
C VAL A 127 -21.26 -5.81 -0.25
N TYR A 128 -22.50 -6.19 -0.52
CA TYR A 128 -23.56 -6.25 0.48
C TYR A 128 -23.55 -7.63 1.14
N GLY A 129 -23.04 -7.69 2.38
CA GLY A 129 -22.77 -8.94 3.12
C GLY A 129 -23.99 -9.60 3.76
N ASN A 130 -25.20 -9.13 3.45
CA ASN A 130 -26.44 -9.58 4.10
C ASN A 130 -27.27 -10.59 3.25
N THR A 131 -26.87 -10.87 2.01
CA THR A 131 -27.61 -11.74 1.06
C THR A 131 -26.68 -12.70 0.31
N TYR A 132 -27.16 -13.90 -0.02
CA TYR A 132 -26.49 -14.84 -0.92
C TYR A 132 -27.40 -15.18 -2.12
N PRO A 133 -26.92 -15.11 -3.38
CA PRO A 133 -25.57 -14.73 -3.79
C PRO A 133 -25.23 -13.28 -3.42
N LEU A 134 -23.94 -13.00 -3.21
CA LEU A 134 -23.46 -11.68 -2.81
C LEU A 134 -23.81 -10.65 -3.89
N GLN A 135 -24.43 -9.56 -3.47
CA GLN A 135 -24.64 -8.42 -4.34
C GLN A 135 -23.35 -7.60 -4.36
N VAL A 136 -22.78 -7.43 -5.55
CA VAL A 136 -21.57 -6.64 -5.78
C VAL A 136 -21.94 -5.49 -6.72
N GLU A 137 -21.59 -4.28 -6.32
CA GLU A 137 -21.80 -3.06 -7.09
C GLU A 137 -20.44 -2.41 -7.35
N VAL A 138 -20.14 -2.14 -8.62
CA VAL A 138 -18.91 -1.48 -9.04
C VAL A 138 -19.28 -0.09 -9.54
N VAL A 139 -18.85 0.93 -8.80
CA VAL A 139 -19.10 2.32 -9.15
C VAL A 139 -17.81 2.89 -9.73
N LEU A 140 -17.78 3.06 -11.06
CA LEU A 140 -16.65 3.64 -11.76
C LEU A 140 -16.79 5.15 -11.85
N LYS A 141 -15.90 5.87 -11.19
CA LYS A 141 -15.80 7.33 -11.23
C LYS A 141 -14.37 7.74 -10.96
N GLU A 142 -13.81 8.61 -11.79
CA GLU A 142 -12.48 9.15 -11.53
C GLU A 142 -12.44 9.80 -10.16
N THR A 143 -11.52 9.35 -9.31
CA THR A 143 -11.31 9.93 -7.98
C THR A 143 -9.95 10.63 -7.94
N THR A 144 -9.92 11.78 -7.28
CA THR A 144 -8.68 12.53 -7.05
C THR A 144 -7.90 12.04 -5.84
N TRP A 145 -8.43 11.05 -5.13
CA TRP A 145 -7.90 10.52 -3.88
C TRP A 145 -7.95 8.99 -3.90
N GLY A 146 -6.97 8.39 -3.24
CA GLY A 146 -6.75 6.94 -3.06
C GLY A 146 -5.72 6.71 -1.96
N LEU A 147 -5.60 5.47 -1.50
CA LEU A 147 -4.73 5.05 -0.40
C LEU A 147 -3.30 4.78 -0.88
N LYS A 148 -3.12 4.16 -2.05
CA LYS A 148 -1.80 3.82 -2.61
C LYS A 148 -1.38 4.69 -3.80
N ASN A 149 -2.11 5.76 -4.08
CA ASN A 149 -1.76 6.66 -5.17
C ASN A 149 -0.49 7.47 -4.82
N THR A 150 0.63 7.17 -5.49
CA THR A 150 1.93 7.82 -5.30
C THR A 150 2.19 8.94 -6.32
N ARG A 151 1.16 9.38 -7.05
CA ARG A 151 1.29 10.45 -8.03
C ARG A 151 1.85 11.72 -7.39
N PHE A 152 3.02 12.14 -7.86
CA PHE A 152 3.58 13.45 -7.54
C PHE A 152 2.64 14.53 -8.10
N ARG A 153 2.11 15.38 -7.21
CA ARG A 153 1.36 16.58 -7.59
C ARG A 153 2.31 17.76 -7.76
#